data_AF-A0A7R9VWU7-F1
#
_entry.id   AF-A0A7R9VWU7-F1
#
_cell.length_a   1.000
_cell.length_b   1.000
_cell.length_c   1.000
_cell.angle_alpha   90.00
_cell.angle_beta   90.00
_cell.angle_gamma   90.00
#
_symmetry.space_group_name_H-M   'P 1'
#
loop_
_entity.id
_entity.type
_entity.pdbx_description
1 polymer ?
#
loop_
_entity_poly.entity_id
_entity_poly.type
_entity_poly.pdbx_seq_one_letter_code
_entity_poly.pdbx_strand_id
1 'polypeptide(L)'
;QPPACRLKQAQASAKEAAQGDLTTNIDDGERFELPGDEDLAAERAGAPDLAAVQMRIKSVVTVLENFSARRDPKRSRTDYVEQLKRDLGMYYGYNEFMLEALLNMFTPAEAIELMEANEVPRPITLRTNTLKTRRRELAAALINRGVN
;
A
#
# COMPACT_ATOMS: atom_id res chain seq x y z
N GLN A 1 16.86 -42.96 1.00
CA GLN A 1 15.64 -42.16 1.26
C GLN A 1 15.76 -41.56 2.64
N PRO A 2 15.87 -40.24 2.82
CA PRO A 2 15.98 -39.65 4.15
C PRO A 2 14.61 -39.67 4.87
N PRO A 3 14.58 -39.77 6.22
CA PRO A 3 13.36 -40.07 6.96
C PRO A 3 12.41 -38.86 7.04
N ALA A 4 11.16 -39.06 6.62
CA ALA A 4 10.08 -38.05 6.56
C ALA A 4 9.76 -37.33 7.89
N CYS A 5 10.23 -37.86 9.02
CA CYS A 5 10.03 -37.28 10.35
C CYS A 5 10.78 -35.95 10.54
N ARG A 6 11.98 -35.78 9.97
CA ARG A 6 12.78 -34.55 10.12
C ARG A 6 12.21 -33.37 9.34
N LEU A 7 11.58 -33.64 8.18
CA LEU A 7 10.95 -32.60 7.35
C LEU A 7 9.73 -31.99 8.05
N LYS A 8 8.94 -32.81 8.77
CA LYS A 8 7.78 -32.32 9.54
C LYS A 8 8.18 -31.43 10.72
N GLN A 9 9.26 -31.78 11.42
CA GLN A 9 9.77 -30.99 12.54
C GLN A 9 10.36 -29.66 12.07
N ALA A 10 11.12 -29.64 10.97
CA ALA A 10 11.66 -28.41 10.38
C ALA A 10 10.57 -27.47 9.85
N GLN A 11 9.47 -28.02 9.31
CA GLN A 11 8.33 -27.22 8.85
C GLN A 11 7.50 -26.67 10.01
N ALA A 12 7.41 -27.38 11.14
CA ALA A 12 6.71 -26.89 12.33
C ALA A 12 7.47 -25.71 12.96
N SER A 13 8.78 -25.85 13.16
CA SER A 13 9.61 -24.76 13.71
C SER A 13 9.67 -23.53 12.79
N ALA A 14 9.63 -23.72 11.48
CA ALA A 14 9.58 -22.61 10.52
C ALA A 14 8.23 -21.87 10.54
N LYS A 15 7.11 -22.56 10.81
CA LYS A 15 5.80 -21.92 10.97
C LYS A 15 5.68 -21.17 12.29
N GLU A 16 6.24 -21.70 13.37
CA GLU A 16 6.29 -21.02 14.66
C GLU A 16 7.19 -19.78 14.61
N ALA A 17 8.34 -19.86 13.92
CA ALA A 17 9.21 -18.70 13.69
C ALA A 17 8.56 -17.64 12.79
N ALA A 18 7.80 -18.05 11.77
CA ALA A 18 7.04 -17.12 10.92
C ALA A 18 5.85 -16.46 11.64
N GLN A 19 5.26 -17.13 12.64
CA GLN A 19 4.23 -16.54 13.51
C GLN A 19 4.81 -15.59 14.55
N GLY A 20 6.04 -15.83 15.02
CA GLY A 20 6.73 -14.97 15.99
C GLY A 20 7.26 -13.65 15.42
N ASP A 21 7.46 -13.55 14.12
CA ASP A 21 8.00 -12.33 13.47
C ASP A 21 6.90 -11.40 12.91
N LEU A 22 5.63 -11.77 13.11
CA LEU A 22 4.45 -10.99 12.67
C LEU A 22 3.65 -10.41 13.85
N THR A 23 4.34 -10.01 14.91
CA THR A 23 3.75 -9.23 16.01
C THR A 23 4.56 -7.96 16.25
N THR A 24 4.70 -7.13 15.22
CA THR A 24 5.08 -5.73 15.41
C THR A 24 3.84 -4.96 15.85
N ASN A 25 3.70 -4.79 17.17
CA ASN A 25 3.03 -3.68 17.87
C ASN A 25 1.90 -2.99 17.10
N ILE A 26 0.73 -3.63 17.00
CA ILE A 26 -0.53 -2.89 16.84
C ILE A 26 -0.97 -2.56 18.26
N ASP A 27 -0.62 -1.37 18.73
CA ASP A 27 -1.18 -0.82 19.96
C ASP A 27 -2.64 -0.43 19.67
N ASP A 28 -3.57 -1.34 19.94
CA ASP A 28 -5.03 -1.20 19.75
C ASP A 28 -5.70 -0.26 20.77
N GLY A 29 -4.94 0.64 21.40
CA GLY A 29 -5.40 1.45 22.55
C GLY A 29 -5.74 2.91 22.26
N GLU A 30 -5.13 3.54 21.26
CA GLU A 30 -5.28 4.98 21.07
C GLU A 30 -6.21 5.31 19.90
N ARG A 31 -7.34 5.96 20.21
CA ARG A 31 -8.22 6.55 19.21
C ARG A 31 -7.43 7.61 18.46
N PHE A 32 -7.21 7.40 17.17
CA PHE A 32 -6.50 8.35 16.33
C PHE A 32 -7.33 9.63 16.19
N GLU A 33 -6.87 10.71 16.83
CA GLU A 33 -7.41 12.05 16.66
C GLU A 33 -6.79 12.66 15.39
N LEU A 34 -7.65 13.13 14.49
CA LEU A 34 -7.21 13.87 13.30
C LEU A 34 -6.50 15.16 13.74
N PRO A 35 -5.34 15.50 13.17
CA PRO A 35 -4.72 16.80 13.37
C PRO A 35 -5.71 17.92 13.03
N GLY A 36 -5.73 18.98 13.84
CA GLY A 36 -6.62 20.12 13.62
C GLY A 36 -6.26 20.90 12.36
N ASP A 37 -7.20 21.70 11.85
CA ASP A 37 -6.94 22.59 10.70
C ASP A 37 -5.82 23.63 11.01
N GLU A 38 -5.60 23.95 12.29
CA GLU A 38 -4.53 24.83 12.77
C GLU A 38 -3.14 24.15 12.70
N ASP A 39 -3.05 22.87 13.06
CA ASP A 39 -1.81 22.08 12.97
C ASP A 39 -1.44 21.83 11.50
N LEU A 40 -2.44 21.56 10.65
CA LEU A 40 -2.25 21.45 9.20
C LEU A 40 -1.73 22.75 8.57
N ALA A 41 -2.19 23.91 9.06
CA ALA A 41 -1.74 25.21 8.58
C ALA A 41 -0.30 25.50 9.02
N ALA A 42 0.10 25.11 10.23
CA ALA A 42 1.47 25.20 10.71
C ALA A 42 2.42 24.26 9.94
N GLU A 43 1.98 23.03 9.63
CA GLU A 43 2.73 22.09 8.78
C GLU A 43 2.91 22.60 7.35
N ARG A 44 1.89 23.28 6.79
CA ARG A 44 1.99 23.94 5.47
C ARG A 44 2.95 25.13 5.45
N ALA A 45 3.13 25.81 6.58
CA ALA A 45 4.06 26.93 6.71
C ALA A 45 5.51 26.47 6.91
N GLY A 46 5.72 25.24 7.40
CA GLY A 46 7.01 24.57 7.48
C GLY A 46 7.33 23.72 6.24
N ALA A 47 8.49 23.05 6.27
CA ALA A 47 8.77 21.98 5.32
C ALA A 47 7.88 20.78 5.71
N PRO A 48 6.99 20.29 4.84
CA PRO A 48 6.11 19.18 5.16
C PRO A 48 6.93 17.91 5.38
N ASP A 49 6.75 17.26 6.54
CA ASP A 49 7.33 15.96 6.81
C ASP A 49 6.52 14.87 6.08
N LEU A 50 7.06 14.40 4.96
CA LEU A 50 6.42 13.36 4.14
C LEU A 50 6.21 12.04 4.91
N ALA A 51 7.06 11.74 5.90
CA ALA A 51 6.92 10.54 6.71
C ALA A 51 5.71 10.64 7.66
N ALA A 52 5.50 11.81 8.28
CA ALA A 52 4.33 12.07 9.10
C ALA A 52 3.03 12.01 8.29
N VAL A 53 3.02 12.56 7.07
CA VAL A 53 1.88 12.49 6.15
C VAL A 53 1.57 11.03 5.78
N GLN A 54 2.59 10.21 5.50
CA GLN A 54 2.38 8.80 5.18
C GLN A 54 1.78 8.01 6.37
N MET A 55 2.23 8.27 7.59
CA MET A 55 1.65 7.66 8.80
C MET A 55 0.20 8.09 9.00
N ARG A 56 -0.11 9.37 8.78
CA ARG A 56 -1.48 9.92 8.85
C ARG A 56 -2.40 9.30 7.80
N ILE A 57 -1.93 9.10 6.57
CA ILE A 57 -2.70 8.42 5.53
C ILE A 57 -3.06 6.99 5.99
N LYS A 58 -2.09 6.24 6.52
CA LYS A 58 -2.32 4.86 7.01
C LYS A 58 -3.31 4.81 8.18
N SER A 59 -3.19 5.71 9.14
CA SER A 59 -4.11 5.76 10.29
C SER A 59 -5.54 6.11 9.86
N VAL A 60 -5.71 7.10 8.97
CA VAL A 60 -7.02 7.49 8.44
C VAL A 60 -7.68 6.35 7.67
N VAL A 61 -6.93 5.63 6.83
CA VAL A 61 -7.44 4.45 6.11
C VAL A 61 -7.92 3.38 7.07
N THR A 62 -7.11 3.09 8.10
CA THR A 62 -7.44 2.09 9.12
C THR A 62 -8.72 2.46 9.89
N VAL A 63 -8.93 3.76 10.17
CA VAL A 63 -10.18 4.26 10.78
C VAL A 63 -11.36 4.14 9.81
N LEU A 64 -11.15 4.43 8.52
CA LEU A 64 -12.20 4.32 7.49
C LEU A 64 -12.63 2.87 7.21
N GLU A 65 -11.74 1.90 7.35
CA GLU A 65 -12.06 0.46 7.26
C GLU A 65 -12.95 -0.01 8.41
N ASN A 66 -12.67 0.43 9.64
CA ASN A 66 -13.39 0.02 10.85
C ASN A 66 -14.06 1.22 11.55
N PHE A 67 -14.92 1.92 10.80
CA PHE A 67 -15.51 3.20 11.23
C PHE A 67 -16.36 3.10 12.51
N SER A 68 -16.96 1.95 12.80
CA SER A 68 -17.79 1.77 14.00
C SER A 68 -16.98 1.73 15.30
N ALA A 69 -15.78 1.14 15.27
CA ALA A 69 -14.96 0.90 16.45
C ALA A 69 -13.91 1.98 16.68
N ARG A 70 -13.34 2.55 15.61
CA ARG A 70 -12.14 3.40 15.67
C ARG A 70 -12.40 4.89 15.43
N ARG A 71 -13.64 5.29 15.13
CA ARG A 71 -13.97 6.71 14.91
C ARG A 71 -13.87 7.53 16.18
N ASP A 72 -13.48 8.79 16.03
CA ASP A 72 -13.73 9.81 17.03
C ASP A 72 -15.23 10.19 17.01
N PRO A 73 -15.95 10.18 18.15
CA PRO A 73 -17.35 10.62 18.22
C PRO A 73 -17.60 12.07 17.77
N LYS A 74 -16.58 12.93 17.72
CA LYS A 74 -16.73 14.35 17.35
C LYS A 74 -16.61 14.64 15.85
N ARG A 75 -16.11 13.70 15.04
CA ARG A 75 -15.80 13.90 13.61
C ARG A 75 -16.69 13.04 12.71
N SER A 76 -17.09 13.60 11.58
CA SER A 76 -17.91 12.90 10.58
C SER A 76 -17.04 12.09 9.62
N ARG A 77 -17.60 11.06 8.97
CA ARG A 77 -16.87 10.29 7.94
C ARG A 77 -16.37 11.18 6.80
N THR A 78 -17.12 12.22 6.45
CA THR A 78 -16.77 13.18 5.40
C THR A 78 -15.47 13.90 5.73
N ASP A 79 -15.27 14.28 6.99
CA ASP A 79 -14.07 14.99 7.45
C ASP A 79 -12.81 14.13 7.26
N TYR A 80 -12.89 12.83 7.55
CA TYR A 80 -11.79 11.89 7.31
C TYR A 80 -11.47 11.74 5.81
N VAL A 81 -12.50 11.72 4.96
CA VAL A 81 -12.31 11.61 3.50
C VAL A 81 -11.71 12.89 2.92
N GLU A 82 -12.14 14.06 3.38
CA GLU A 82 -11.55 15.34 2.97
C GLU A 82 -10.10 15.48 3.41
N GLN A 83 -9.78 15.08 4.64
CA GLN A 83 -8.41 15.03 5.12
C GLN A 83 -7.55 14.09 4.26
N LEU A 84 -8.06 12.89 3.98
CA LEU A 84 -7.38 11.92 3.12
C LEU A 84 -7.11 12.49 1.72
N LYS A 85 -8.07 13.20 1.11
CA LYS A 85 -7.86 13.88 -0.18
C LYS A 85 -6.73 14.90 -0.10
N ARG A 86 -6.70 15.75 0.94
CA ARG A 86 -5.63 16.75 1.13
C ARG A 86 -4.26 16.10 1.28
N ASP A 87 -4.18 15.03 2.07
CA ASP A 87 -2.94 14.32 2.37
C ASP A 87 -2.40 13.57 1.14
N LEU A 88 -3.28 12.89 0.39
CA LEU A 88 -2.91 12.24 -0.87
C LEU A 88 -2.46 13.25 -1.93
N GLY A 89 -3.09 14.42 -1.99
CA GLY A 89 -2.69 15.51 -2.88
C GLY A 89 -1.30 16.05 -2.54
N MET A 90 -0.96 16.15 -1.25
CA MET A 90 0.38 16.57 -0.81
C MET A 90 1.45 15.50 -1.03
N TYR A 91 1.13 14.24 -0.76
CA TYR A 91 2.10 13.15 -0.80
C TYR A 91 2.39 12.70 -2.24
N TYR A 92 1.35 12.47 -3.06
CA TYR A 92 1.48 11.96 -4.43
C TYR A 92 1.35 13.04 -5.52
N GLY A 93 0.99 14.27 -5.16
CA GLY A 93 0.88 15.38 -6.12
C GLY A 93 -0.33 15.31 -7.06
N TYR A 94 -1.36 14.53 -6.73
CA TYR A 94 -2.58 14.44 -7.53
C TYR A 94 -3.50 15.65 -7.35
N ASN A 95 -4.24 15.99 -8.40
CA ASN A 95 -5.30 17.00 -8.35
C ASN A 95 -6.51 16.49 -7.56
N GLU A 96 -7.18 17.38 -6.83
CA GLU A 96 -8.36 17.08 -6.01
C GLU A 96 -9.48 16.42 -6.81
N PHE A 97 -9.72 16.89 -8.04
CA PHE A 97 -10.71 16.29 -8.94
C PHE A 97 -10.41 14.82 -9.27
N MET A 98 -9.14 14.49 -9.50
CA MET A 98 -8.73 13.12 -9.78
C MET A 98 -8.87 12.22 -8.55
N LEU A 99 -8.46 12.74 -7.39
CA LEU A 99 -8.58 12.05 -6.10
C LEU A 99 -10.04 11.73 -5.76
N GLU A 100 -10.94 12.68 -6.00
CA GLU A 100 -12.37 12.46 -5.82
C GLU A 100 -12.91 11.39 -6.77
N ALA A 101 -12.53 11.42 -8.05
CA ALA A 101 -12.95 10.39 -8.99
C ALA A 101 -12.44 9.00 -8.57
N LEU A 102 -11.19 8.88 -8.10
CA LEU A 102 -10.61 7.61 -7.66
C LEU A 102 -11.26 7.07 -6.39
N LEU A 103 -11.49 7.92 -5.38
CA LEU A 103 -12.14 7.54 -4.13
C LEU A 103 -13.63 7.21 -4.30
N ASN A 104 -14.27 7.71 -5.36
CA ASN A 104 -15.65 7.33 -5.72
C ASN A 104 -15.72 5.98 -6.44
N MET A 105 -14.64 5.53 -7.07
CA MET A 105 -14.59 4.26 -7.82
C MET A 105 -14.09 3.09 -6.97
N PHE A 106 -13.17 3.34 -6.05
CA PHE A 106 -12.48 2.32 -5.25
C PHE A 106 -12.65 2.55 -3.75
N THR A 107 -12.45 1.51 -2.95
CA THR A 107 -12.32 1.69 -1.49
C THR A 107 -11.05 2.50 -1.17
N PRO A 108 -10.97 3.21 -0.04
CA PRO A 108 -9.80 4.05 0.28
C PRO A 108 -8.49 3.24 0.35
N ALA A 109 -8.54 1.97 0.77
CA ALA A 109 -7.39 1.07 0.77
C ALA A 109 -6.91 0.74 -0.65
N GLU A 110 -7.82 0.28 -1.52
CA GLU A 110 -7.52 -0.04 -2.92
C GLU A 110 -7.04 1.18 -3.71
N ALA A 111 -7.60 2.36 -3.42
CA ALA A 111 -7.20 3.60 -4.08
C ALA A 111 -5.72 3.92 -3.82
N ILE A 112 -5.22 3.67 -2.61
CA ILE A 112 -3.81 3.88 -2.26
C ILE A 112 -2.92 2.84 -2.93
N GLU A 113 -3.31 1.56 -2.90
CA GLU A 113 -2.56 0.51 -3.60
C GLU A 113 -2.42 0.81 -5.10
N LEU A 114 -3.48 1.35 -5.72
CA LEU A 114 -3.45 1.77 -7.11
C LEU A 114 -2.46 2.93 -7.33
N MET A 115 -2.44 3.91 -6.42
CA MET A 115 -1.50 5.03 -6.49
C MET A 115 -0.05 4.58 -6.33
N GLU A 116 0.24 3.75 -5.34
CA GLU A 116 1.57 3.18 -5.12
C GLU A 116 2.03 2.34 -6.34
N ALA A 117 1.12 1.53 -6.91
CA ALA A 117 1.42 0.74 -8.10
C ALA A 117 1.75 1.59 -9.34
N ASN A 118 1.24 2.82 -9.42
CA ASN A 118 1.55 3.73 -10.52
C ASN A 118 2.95 4.36 -10.42
N GLU A 119 3.51 4.44 -9.21
CA GLU A 119 4.88 4.94 -9.01
C GLU A 119 5.94 3.88 -9.33
N VAL A 120 5.57 2.60 -9.27
CA VAL A 120 6.46 1.49 -9.63
C VAL A 120 6.72 1.50 -11.14
N PRO A 121 8.00 1.49 -11.58
CA PRO A 121 8.31 1.44 -13.01
C PRO A 121 7.73 0.17 -13.63
N ARG A 122 7.03 0.34 -14.75
CA ARG A 122 6.39 -0.79 -15.43
C ARG A 122 7.42 -1.83 -15.87
N PRO A 123 7.18 -3.13 -15.63
CA PRO A 123 8.06 -4.18 -16.09
C PRO A 123 8.14 -4.18 -17.62
N ILE A 124 9.35 -4.33 -18.17
CA ILE A 124 9.56 -4.43 -19.61
C ILE A 124 9.07 -5.81 -20.07
N THR A 125 8.07 -5.84 -20.95
CA THR A 125 7.49 -7.07 -21.48
C THR A 125 7.54 -7.08 -23.01
N LEU A 126 7.68 -8.26 -23.61
CA LEU A 126 7.75 -8.45 -25.06
C LEU A 126 6.77 -9.55 -25.48
N ARG A 127 6.00 -9.29 -26.56
CA ARG A 127 5.11 -10.29 -27.16
C ARG A 127 5.82 -11.00 -28.31
N THR A 128 5.75 -12.33 -28.33
CA THR A 128 6.32 -13.12 -29.42
C THR A 128 5.43 -13.07 -30.67
N ASN A 129 6.01 -12.79 -31.84
CA ASN A 129 5.28 -12.84 -33.10
C ASN A 129 5.08 -14.30 -33.55
N THR A 130 3.88 -14.83 -33.31
CA THR A 130 3.53 -16.23 -33.59
C THR A 130 3.51 -16.61 -35.07
N LEU A 131 3.50 -15.65 -35.99
CA LEU A 131 3.61 -15.91 -37.43
C LEU A 131 5.05 -16.21 -37.84
N LYS A 132 6.04 -15.71 -37.09
CA LYS A 132 7.46 -15.82 -37.43
C LYS A 132 8.18 -16.88 -36.59
N THR A 133 7.93 -16.93 -35.29
CA THR A 133 8.66 -17.81 -34.37
C THR A 133 7.79 -18.24 -33.19
N ARG A 134 8.12 -19.37 -32.56
CA ARG A 134 7.45 -19.83 -31.34
C ARG A 134 8.10 -19.23 -30.10
N ARG A 135 7.35 -19.13 -28.99
CA ARG A 135 7.85 -18.59 -27.71
C ARG A 135 9.12 -19.27 -27.22
N ARG A 136 9.22 -20.59 -27.36
CA ARG A 136 10.38 -21.38 -26.92
C ARG A 136 11.66 -21.00 -27.66
N GLU A 137 11.58 -20.83 -28.98
CA GLU A 137 12.72 -20.49 -29.84
C GLU A 137 13.20 -19.07 -29.60
N LEU A 138 12.26 -18.12 -29.49
CA LEU A 138 12.57 -16.73 -29.18
C LEU A 138 13.21 -16.59 -27.80
N ALA A 139 12.68 -17.29 -26.78
CA ALA A 139 13.26 -17.28 -25.44
C ALA A 139 14.70 -17.81 -25.44
N ALA A 140 14.94 -18.96 -26.09
CA ALA A 140 16.30 -19.51 -26.21
C ALA A 140 17.26 -18.54 -26.91
N ALA A 141 16.81 -17.89 -27.99
CA ALA A 141 17.62 -16.92 -28.72
C ALA A 141 17.95 -15.66 -27.89
N LEU A 142 17.03 -15.17 -27.06
CA LEU A 142 17.26 -14.02 -26.18
C LEU A 142 18.16 -14.36 -24.99
N ILE A 143 17.97 -15.52 -24.36
CA ILE A 143 18.82 -16.00 -23.26
C ILE A 143 20.26 -16.17 -23.74
N ASN A 144 20.47 -16.76 -24.93
CA ASN A 144 21.81 -16.90 -25.52
C ASN A 144 22.48 -15.55 -25.82
N ARG A 145 21.71 -14.46 -25.92
CA ARG A 145 22.21 -13.09 -26.10
C ARG A 145 22.39 -12.34 -24.78
N GLY A 146 22.15 -12.99 -23.63
CA GLY A 146 22.30 -12.40 -22.31
C GLY A 146 21.14 -11.50 -21.88
N VAL A 147 19.96 -11.65 -22.48
CA VAL A 147 18.74 -10.94 -22.08
C VAL A 147 17.94 -11.80 -21.11
N ASN A 148 17.75 -11.32 -19.88
CA ASN A 148 16.93 -11.91 -18.83
C ASN A 148 15.74 -11.01 -18.48
#